data_AF-A0A945KHU9-F1
#
_entry.id   AF-A0A945KHU9-F1
#
_cell.length_a   1.000
_cell.length_b   1.000
_cell.length_c   1.000
_cell.angle_alpha   90.00
_cell.angle_beta   90.00
_cell.angle_gamma   90.00
#
_symmetry.space_group_name_H-M   'P 1'
#
loop_
_entity.id
_entity.type
_entity.pdbx_description
1 polymer ?
#
loop_
_entity_poly.entity_id
_entity_poly.type
_entity_poly.pdbx_seq_one_letter_code
_entity_poly.pdbx_strand_id
1 'polypeptide(L)'
;MPSPLILHVLISEDFFQERVVATTLALDEVPQVAQFDGDILSAVRAEPGSGIVLDLEDEQFDSIEILKQIVKDEILAPLPLLTFCSPECEETLQKAAALGVVVTPRSTFASNIVGMIKALVQSEDPA
;
A
#
# COMPACT_ATOMS: atom_id res chain seq x y z
N MET A 1 1.79 25.01 -8.42
CA MET A 1 1.58 24.18 -7.22
C MET A 1 1.73 22.74 -7.70
N PRO A 2 2.54 21.90 -7.05
CA PRO A 2 2.49 20.47 -7.35
C PRO A 2 1.06 19.99 -7.13
N SER A 3 0.56 19.15 -8.04
CA SER A 3 -0.74 18.52 -7.88
C SER A 3 -0.69 17.61 -6.65
N PRO A 4 -1.75 17.55 -5.84
CA PRO A 4 -1.80 16.62 -4.72
C PRO A 4 -1.63 15.19 -5.25
N LEU A 5 -0.79 14.42 -4.59
CA LEU A 5 -0.49 13.05 -4.96
C LEU A 5 -1.55 12.11 -4.37
N ILE A 6 -1.83 11.04 -5.11
CA ILE A 6 -2.84 10.07 -4.72
C ILE A 6 -2.16 8.89 -4.05
N LEU A 7 -2.59 8.54 -2.84
CA LEU A 7 -2.14 7.34 -2.16
C LEU A 7 -3.26 6.29 -2.17
N HIS A 8 -3.01 5.16 -2.82
CA HIS A 8 -3.95 4.05 -2.84
C HIS A 8 -3.89 3.24 -1.56
N VAL A 9 -5.03 3.06 -0.91
CA VAL A 9 -5.17 2.37 0.38
C VAL A 9 -5.94 1.07 0.17
N LEU A 10 -5.22 -0.04 0.11
CA LEU A 10 -5.74 -1.40 -0.05
C LEU A 10 -5.71 -2.09 1.33
N ILE A 11 -6.57 -1.61 2.22
CA ILE A 11 -6.72 -2.08 3.60
C ILE A 11 -8.20 -2.08 3.93
N SER A 12 -8.76 -3.21 4.29
CA SER A 12 -10.17 -3.35 4.65
C SER A 12 -10.43 -3.16 6.14
N GLU A 13 -9.43 -3.31 7.00
CA GLU A 13 -9.56 -3.07 8.43
C GLU A 13 -9.65 -1.58 8.78
N ASP A 14 -10.80 -1.19 9.32
CA ASP A 14 -11.14 0.19 9.68
C ASP A 14 -10.04 0.89 10.48
N PHE A 15 -9.48 0.23 11.50
CA PHE A 15 -8.46 0.84 12.37
C PHE A 15 -7.23 1.31 11.59
N PHE A 16 -6.70 0.48 10.68
CA PHE A 16 -5.52 0.84 9.89
C PHE A 16 -5.89 1.76 8.74
N GLN A 17 -7.01 1.50 8.08
CA GLN A 17 -7.51 2.33 6.98
C GLN A 17 -7.72 3.78 7.45
N GLU A 18 -8.46 4.01 8.54
CA GLU A 18 -8.72 5.34 9.08
C GLU A 18 -7.43 6.08 9.44
N ARG A 19 -6.44 5.38 10.00
CA ARG A 19 -5.15 5.99 10.36
C ARG A 19 -4.32 6.35 9.14
N VAL A 20 -4.31 5.51 8.10
CA VAL A 20 -3.63 5.82 6.83
C VAL A 20 -4.32 6.99 6.15
N VAL A 21 -5.65 6.99 6.07
CA VAL A 21 -6.45 8.09 5.49
C VAL A 21 -6.19 9.40 6.22
N ALA A 22 -6.31 9.42 7.55
CA ALA A 22 -6.07 10.63 8.36
C ALA A 22 -4.64 11.16 8.21
N THR A 23 -3.65 10.25 8.16
CA THR A 23 -2.24 10.62 7.95
C THR A 23 -2.04 11.23 6.56
N THR A 24 -2.62 10.62 5.52
CA THR A 24 -2.50 11.07 4.13
C THR A 24 -3.07 12.47 3.96
N LEU A 25 -4.28 12.71 4.49
CA LEU A 25 -4.91 14.03 4.49
C LEU A 25 -4.08 15.08 5.26
N ALA A 26 -3.46 14.69 6.37
CA ALA A 26 -2.59 15.59 7.15
C ALA A 26 -1.27 15.93 6.44
N LEU A 27 -0.93 15.24 5.35
CA LEU A 27 0.20 15.54 4.47
C LEU A 27 -0.22 16.34 3.23
N ASP A 28 -1.46 16.81 3.17
CA ASP A 28 -2.07 17.47 2.00
C ASP A 28 -2.14 16.56 0.75
N GLU A 29 -2.13 15.24 0.94
CA GLU A 29 -2.27 14.23 -0.10
C GLU A 29 -3.70 13.66 -0.16
N VAL A 30 -4.05 12.99 -1.26
CA VAL A 30 -5.40 12.44 -1.50
C VAL A 30 -5.40 10.92 -1.25
N PRO A 31 -6.03 10.42 -0.17
CA PRO A 31 -6.19 8.99 0.00
C PRO A 31 -7.28 8.44 -0.92
N GLN A 32 -6.97 7.38 -1.64
CA GLN A 32 -7.92 6.63 -2.46
C GLN A 32 -8.11 5.23 -1.88
N VAL A 33 -9.19 5.06 -1.12
CA VAL A 33 -9.55 3.76 -0.53
C VAL A 33 -10.08 2.84 -1.61
N ALA A 34 -9.52 1.63 -1.68
CA ALA A 34 -9.96 0.61 -2.62
C ALA A 34 -11.42 0.21 -2.37
N GLN A 35 -12.17 0.00 -3.45
CA GLN A 35 -13.46 -0.66 -3.41
C GLN A 35 -13.23 -2.15 -3.63
N PHE A 36 -13.63 -2.99 -2.68
CA PHE A 36 -13.35 -4.44 -2.70
C PHE A 36 -14.38 -5.25 -3.50
N ASP A 37 -15.41 -4.61 -4.04
CA ASP A 37 -16.44 -5.20 -4.89
C ASP A 37 -16.07 -5.15 -6.38
N GLY A 38 -14.89 -5.65 -6.75
CA GLY A 38 -14.47 -5.72 -8.16
C GLY A 38 -12.98 -5.84 -8.38
N ASP A 39 -12.52 -5.34 -9.53
CA ASP A 39 -11.09 -5.25 -9.85
C ASP A 39 -10.46 -4.04 -9.16
N ILE A 40 -9.90 -4.30 -7.98
CA ILE A 40 -9.19 -3.33 -7.13
C ILE A 40 -8.12 -2.57 -7.93
N LEU A 41 -7.38 -3.27 -8.78
CA LEU A 41 -6.21 -2.70 -9.47
C LEU A 41 -6.59 -1.87 -10.70
N SER A 42 -7.78 -2.05 -11.25
CA SER A 42 -8.26 -1.20 -12.36
C SER A 42 -8.33 0.28 -11.95
N ALA A 43 -8.79 0.58 -10.73
CA ALA A 43 -8.84 1.96 -10.23
C ALA A 43 -7.43 2.53 -10.00
N VAL A 44 -6.52 1.71 -9.48
CA VAL A 44 -5.11 2.10 -9.29
C VAL A 44 -4.45 2.40 -10.63
N ARG A 45 -4.65 1.55 -11.65
CA ARG A 45 -4.08 1.77 -13.00
C ARG A 45 -4.62 3.02 -13.69
N ALA A 46 -5.90 3.33 -13.49
CA ALA A 46 -6.52 4.51 -14.07
C ALA A 46 -5.88 5.80 -13.54
N GLU A 47 -5.42 5.79 -12.29
CA GLU A 47 -4.80 6.93 -11.64
C GLU A 47 -3.68 6.48 -10.67
N PRO A 48 -2.47 6.12 -11.18
CA PRO A 48 -1.43 5.41 -10.41
C PRO A 48 -0.97 6.10 -9.12
N GLY A 49 -1.11 7.43 -9.02
CA GLY A 49 -0.77 8.18 -7.81
C GLY A 49 0.72 8.13 -7.46
N SER A 50 1.03 8.32 -6.17
CA SER A 50 2.39 8.32 -5.62
C SER A 50 2.76 7.04 -4.89
N GLY A 51 1.82 6.12 -4.69
CA GLY A 51 2.14 4.88 -4.00
C GLY A 51 0.92 4.07 -3.59
N ILE A 52 1.21 2.88 -3.07
CA ILE A 52 0.23 1.88 -2.68
C ILE A 52 0.56 1.43 -1.26
N VAL A 53 -0.45 1.40 -0.39
CA VAL A 53 -0.39 0.72 0.92
C VAL A 53 -1.25 -0.53 0.84
N LEU A 54 -0.68 -1.69 1.17
CA LEU A 54 -1.32 -2.99 1.03
C LEU A 54 -1.20 -3.78 2.33
N ASP A 55 -2.33 -4.14 2.93
CA ASP A 55 -2.38 -5.15 3.99
C ASP A 55 -2.26 -6.54 3.35
N LEU A 56 -1.31 -7.35 3.81
CA LEU A 56 -1.15 -8.73 3.31
C LEU A 56 -1.96 -9.77 4.09
N GLU A 57 -2.62 -9.36 5.17
CA GLU A 57 -3.52 -10.20 5.99
C GLU A 57 -5.00 -9.95 5.67
N ASP A 58 -5.28 -9.14 4.64
CA ASP A 58 -6.65 -8.77 4.32
C ASP A 58 -7.48 -10.01 3.92
N GLU A 59 -8.64 -10.17 4.54
CA GLU A 59 -9.56 -11.28 4.27
C GLU A 59 -10.55 -10.97 3.14
N GLN A 60 -10.67 -9.70 2.72
CA GLN A 60 -11.60 -9.31 1.65
C GLN A 60 -11.06 -9.57 0.24
N PHE A 61 -9.74 -9.74 0.08
CA PHE A 61 -9.11 -10.02 -1.20
C PHE A 61 -7.87 -10.92 -1.06
N ASP A 62 -7.47 -11.59 -2.14
CA ASP A 62 -6.21 -12.35 -2.15
C ASP A 62 -5.03 -11.39 -2.28
N SER A 63 -4.49 -10.99 -1.13
CA SER A 63 -3.40 -10.02 -1.03
C SER A 63 -2.13 -10.46 -1.78
N ILE A 64 -1.83 -11.76 -1.83
CA ILE A 64 -0.66 -12.25 -2.55
C ILE A 64 -0.90 -12.22 -4.06
N GLU A 65 -2.10 -12.54 -4.52
CA GLU A 65 -2.43 -12.41 -5.94
C GLU A 65 -2.42 -10.95 -6.40
N ILE A 66 -2.94 -10.03 -5.59
CA ILE A 66 -2.83 -8.59 -5.82
C ILE A 66 -1.35 -8.17 -5.88
N LEU A 67 -0.54 -8.61 -4.91
CA LEU A 67 0.89 -8.29 -4.88
C LEU A 67 1.61 -8.79 -6.14
N LYS A 68 1.34 -10.01 -6.60
CA LYS A 68 1.89 -10.56 -7.85
C LYS A 68 1.53 -9.72 -9.07
N GLN A 69 0.29 -9.22 -9.11
CA GLN A 69 -0.14 -8.37 -10.21
C GLN A 69 0.59 -7.03 -10.17
N ILE A 70 0.66 -6.38 -9.01
CA ILE A 70 1.37 -5.09 -8.83
C ILE A 70 2.83 -5.20 -9.32
N VAL A 71 3.59 -6.20 -8.86
CA VAL A 71 5.02 -6.31 -9.20
C VAL A 71 5.29 -6.69 -10.66
N LYS A 72 4.29 -7.21 -11.39
CA LYS A 72 4.41 -7.57 -12.81
C LYS A 72 3.82 -6.53 -13.76
N ASP A 73 3.11 -5.56 -13.21
CA ASP A 73 2.39 -4.55 -13.98
C ASP A 73 3.32 -3.38 -14.31
N GLU A 74 3.48 -3.06 -15.58
CA GLU A 74 4.40 -2.00 -16.02
C GLU A 74 4.02 -0.60 -15.49
N ILE A 75 2.74 -0.39 -15.14
CA ILE A 75 2.23 0.87 -14.60
C ILE A 75 2.40 0.91 -13.08
N LEU A 76 2.17 -0.22 -12.40
CA LEU A 76 2.14 -0.26 -10.94
C LEU A 76 3.50 -0.61 -10.31
N ALA A 77 4.32 -1.41 -10.98
CA ALA A 77 5.62 -1.83 -10.45
C ALA A 77 6.59 -0.68 -10.13
N PRO A 78 6.59 0.47 -10.85
CA PRO A 78 7.40 1.63 -10.48
C PRO A 78 6.91 2.37 -9.23
N LEU A 79 5.67 2.16 -8.80
CA LEU A 79 5.11 2.88 -7.66
C LEU A 79 5.72 2.40 -6.34
N PRO A 80 6.02 3.32 -5.41
CA PRO A 80 6.36 2.96 -4.04
C PRO A 80 5.26 2.09 -3.41
N LEU A 81 5.66 0.93 -2.86
CA LEU A 81 4.75 -0.04 -2.26
C LEU A 81 5.10 -0.26 -0.79
N LEU A 82 4.15 0.05 0.10
CA LEU A 82 4.22 -0.27 1.52
C LEU A 82 3.34 -1.47 1.82
N THR A 83 3.95 -2.62 2.05
CA THR A 83 3.22 -3.81 2.53
C THR A 83 3.45 -4.02 4.02
N PHE A 84 2.44 -4.53 4.71
CA PHE A 84 2.58 -4.97 6.10
C PHE A 84 1.83 -6.26 6.39
N CYS A 85 2.29 -6.99 7.41
CA CYS A 85 1.76 -8.28 7.80
C CYS A 85 2.23 -8.66 9.22
N SER A 86 1.48 -9.48 9.94
CA SER A 86 1.89 -10.06 11.22
C SER A 86 3.04 -11.04 11.01
N PRO A 87 3.95 -11.16 11.98
CA PRO A 87 5.06 -12.10 11.91
C PRO A 87 4.60 -13.58 11.92
N GLU A 88 3.37 -13.85 12.35
CA GLU A 88 2.79 -15.20 12.39
C GLU A 88 2.35 -15.71 11.00
N CYS A 89 2.27 -14.83 10.00
CA CYS A 89 1.87 -15.18 8.63
C CYS A 89 3.06 -15.68 7.80
N GLU A 90 3.77 -16.71 8.29
CA GLU A 90 5.03 -17.19 7.69
C GLU A 90 4.90 -17.51 6.19
N GLU A 91 3.80 -18.14 5.78
CA GLU A 91 3.56 -18.48 4.38
C GLU A 91 3.39 -17.23 3.50
N THR A 92 2.64 -16.23 3.97
CA THR A 92 2.45 -14.95 3.29
C THR A 92 3.78 -14.21 3.15
N LEU A 93 4.58 -14.17 4.22
CA LEU A 93 5.91 -13.55 4.22
C LEU A 93 6.86 -14.25 3.23
N GLN A 94 6.86 -15.58 3.18
CA GLN A 94 7.67 -16.33 2.22
C GLN A 94 7.25 -16.05 0.77
N LYS A 95 5.95 -16.00 0.49
CA LYS A 95 5.42 -15.67 -0.83
C LYS A 95 5.77 -14.25 -1.25
N ALA A 96 5.64 -13.26 -0.37
CA ALA A 96 6.03 -11.88 -0.64
C ALA A 96 7.55 -11.75 -0.88
N ALA A 97 8.37 -12.43 -0.08
CA ALA A 97 9.82 -12.46 -0.25
C ALA A 97 10.24 -13.08 -1.59
N ALA A 98 9.55 -14.14 -2.05
CA ALA A 98 9.79 -14.74 -3.37
C ALA A 98 9.46 -13.79 -4.54
N LEU A 99 8.67 -12.74 -4.29
CA LEU A 99 8.37 -11.67 -5.24
C LEU A 99 9.33 -10.47 -5.11
N GLY A 100 10.31 -10.54 -4.20
CA GLY A 100 11.26 -9.45 -3.95
C GLY A 100 10.68 -8.28 -3.15
N VAL A 101 9.53 -8.47 -2.50
CA VAL A 101 8.82 -7.41 -1.77
C VAL A 101 9.24 -7.43 -0.30
N VAL A 102 9.56 -6.25 0.23
CA VAL A 102 9.84 -6.06 1.66
C VAL A 102 8.53 -5.86 2.40
N VAL A 103 8.28 -6.70 3.40
CA VAL A 103 7.08 -6.64 4.24
C VAL A 103 7.42 -6.04 5.60
N THR A 104 6.66 -5.02 5.98
CA THR A 104 6.77 -4.37 7.29
C THR A 104 6.03 -5.19 8.35
N PRO A 105 6.62 -5.46 9.53
CA PRO A 105 5.86 -6.08 10.61
C PRO A 105 4.69 -5.20 11.04
N ARG A 106 3.50 -5.78 11.19
CA ARG A 106 2.28 -5.06 11.56
C ARG A 106 2.43 -4.19 12.81
N SER A 107 3.17 -4.65 13.82
CA SER A 107 3.47 -3.87 15.03
C SER A 107 4.32 -2.63 14.75
N THR A 108 5.29 -2.73 13.84
CA THR A 108 6.11 -1.60 13.38
C THR A 108 5.26 -0.63 12.55
N PHE A 109 4.40 -1.16 11.67
CA PHE A 109 3.45 -0.34 10.93
C PHE A 109 2.56 0.45 11.89
N ALA A 110 1.87 -0.22 12.82
CA ALA A 110 0.98 0.39 13.79
C ALA A 110 1.64 1.49 14.66
N SER A 111 2.91 1.30 15.02
CA SER A 111 3.66 2.24 15.86
C SER A 111 4.27 3.42 15.09
N ASN A 112 4.43 3.32 13.76
CA ASN A 112 5.09 4.35 12.94
C ASN A 112 4.39 4.65 11.61
N ILE A 113 3.05 4.54 11.54
CA ILE A 113 2.26 4.83 10.32
C ILE A 113 2.67 6.18 9.71
N VAL A 114 2.73 7.24 10.52
CA VAL A 114 3.05 8.59 10.03
C VAL A 114 4.42 8.66 9.35
N GLY A 115 5.45 8.07 9.95
CA GLY A 115 6.79 8.07 9.37
C GLY A 115 6.86 7.25 8.08
N MET A 116 6.16 6.12 8.04
CA MET A 116 6.13 5.24 6.86
C MET A 116 5.38 5.85 5.68
N ILE A 117 4.21 6.46 5.92
CA ILE A 117 3.45 7.14 4.87
C ILE A 117 4.25 8.34 4.35
N LYS A 118 4.88 9.14 5.23
CA LYS A 118 5.77 10.22 4.81
C LYS A 118 6.91 9.73 3.91
N ALA A 119 7.59 8.66 4.32
CA ALA A 119 8.68 8.10 3.51
C ALA A 119 8.17 7.58 2.16
N LEU A 120 6.99 6.97 2.14
CA LEU A 120 6.37 6.45 0.92
C LEU A 120 6.08 7.56 -0.09
N VAL A 121 5.44 8.66 0.35
CA VAL A 121 5.10 9.78 -0.55
C VAL A 121 6.30 10.65 -0.93
N GLN A 122 7.35 10.68 -0.10
CA GLN A 122 8.59 11.44 -0.35
C GLN A 122 9.67 10.64 -1.08
N SER A 123 9.38 9.42 -1.53
CA SER A 123 10.35 8.59 -2.26
C SER A 123 10.67 9.10 -3.67
N GLU A 124 10.11 10.24 -4.09
CA GLU A 124 10.54 10.98 -5.28
C GLU A 124 11.81 11.81 -5.02
N ASP A 125 12.98 11.15 -5.00
CA ASP A 125 14.24 11.74 -5.51
C ASP A 125 15.37 10.69 -5.65
N PRO A 126 15.59 10.09 -6.83
CA PRO A 126 16.94 9.71 -7.24
C PRO A 126 17.61 10.93 -7.89
N ALA A 127 18.66 11.42 -7.22
CA ALA A 127 19.59 12.43 -7.71
C ALA A 127 20.13 12.17 -9.13
#